data_AF-A0A645BE41-F1
#
_entry.id   AF-A0A645BE41-F1
#
_cell.length_a   1.000
_cell.length_b   1.000
_cell.length_c   1.000
_cell.angle_alpha   90.00
_cell.angle_beta   90.00
_cell.angle_gamma   90.00
#
_symmetry.space_group_name_H-M   'P 1'
#
loop_
_entity.id
_entity.type
_entity.pdbx_description
1 polymer ?
#
loop_
_entity_poly.entity_id
_entity_poly.type
_entity_poly.pdbx_seq_one_letter_code
_entity_poly.pdbx_strand_id
1 'polypeptide(L)' 'MHKITKDFFELSYWIFNDQVFNMALSYELKHRIKGKDPRRLIFDKELQLFEAIGENYKKKAENDINIILNGAPYQDQLFL' A
#
# COMPACT_ATOMS: atom_id res chain seq x y z
N MET A 1 -2.52 20.23 7.33
CA MET A 1 -1.81 19.86 8.58
C MET A 1 -0.45 19.34 8.18
N HIS A 2 0.63 19.99 8.64
CA HIS A 2 1.99 19.54 8.35
C HIS A 2 2.34 18.37 9.27
N LYS A 3 2.85 17.27 8.71
CA LYS A 3 3.45 16.17 9.48
C LYS A 3 4.90 16.54 9.78
N ILE A 4 5.32 16.40 11.04
CA ILE A 4 6.68 16.72 11.49
C ILE A 4 7.16 15.55 12.34
N THR A 5 8.39 15.08 12.09
CA THR A 5 9.04 14.04 12.88
C THR A 5 10.54 14.32 12.99
N LYS A 6 11.18 13.73 14.01
CA LYS A 6 12.65 13.68 14.16
C LYS A 6 13.21 12.31 13.77
N ASP A 7 12.35 11.32 13.52
CA ASP A 7 12.76 9.98 13.10
C ASP A 7 12.99 9.97 11.58
N PHE A 8 14.21 9.66 11.18
CA PHE A 8 14.58 9.55 9.77
C PHE A 8 13.81 8.43 9.06
N PHE A 9 13.54 7.31 9.73
CA PHE A 9 12.79 6.21 9.15
C PHE A 9 11.35 6.63 8.84
N GLU A 10 10.70 7.33 9.78
CA GLU A 10 9.34 7.83 9.57
C GLU A 10 9.27 8.87 8.44
N LEU A 11 10.21 9.81 8.42
CA LEU A 11 10.28 10.84 7.38
C LEU A 11 10.47 10.21 5.98
N SER A 12 11.42 9.29 5.87
CA SER A 12 11.70 8.61 4.60
C SER A 12 10.55 7.71 4.16
N TYR A 13 9.90 7.00 5.09
CA TYR A 13 8.70 6.22 4.80
C TYR A 13 7.59 7.09 4.19
N TRP A 14 7.31 8.29 4.74
CA TRP A 14 6.30 9.19 4.17
C TRP A 14 6.62 9.59 2.73
N ILE A 15 7.89 9.90 2.43
CA ILE A 15 8.32 10.29 1.09
C ILE A 15 8.17 9.13 0.11
N PHE A 16 8.58 7.93 0.52
CA PHE A 16 8.48 6.75 -0.33
C PHE A 16 7.04 6.30 -0.53
N ASN A 17 6.18 6.43 0.48
CA ASN A 17 4.80 5.95 0.43
C ASN A 17 4.01 6.54 -0.73
N ASP A 18 4.14 7.84 -0.99
CA ASP A 18 3.43 8.47 -2.11
C ASP A 18 3.89 7.91 -3.47
N GLN A 19 5.19 7.64 -3.62
CA GLN A 19 5.73 7.08 -4.87
C GLN A 19 5.38 5.60 -5.03
N VAL A 20 5.50 4.81 -3.96
CA VAL A 20 5.17 3.39 -3.92
C VAL A 20 3.69 3.18 -4.24
N PHE A 21 2.78 3.97 -3.66
CA PHE A 21 1.36 3.93 -3.97
C PHE A 21 1.09 4.20 -5.45
N ASN A 22 1.70 5.24 -6.03
CA ASN A 22 1.51 5.56 -7.45
C ASN A 22 2.01 4.44 -8.38
N MET A 23 3.13 3.80 -8.04
CA MET A 23 3.67 2.66 -8.78
C MET A 23 2.75 1.43 -8.67
N ALA A 24 2.25 1.15 -7.46
CA ALA A 24 1.32 0.05 -7.21
C ALA A 24 -0.04 0.26 -7.90
N LEU A 25 -0.58 1.48 -7.87
CA LEU A 25 -1.79 1.85 -8.60
C LEU A 25 -1.61 1.69 -10.12
N SER A 26 -0.49 2.15 -10.66
CA SER A 26 -0.16 1.98 -12.08
C SER A 26 -0.05 0.50 -12.47
N TYR A 27 0.43 -0.35 -11.56
CA TYR A 27 0.45 -1.79 -11.74
C TYR A 27 -0.96 -2.39 -11.73
N GLU A 28 -1.80 -2.03 -10.76
CA GLU A 28 -3.19 -2.49 -10.68
C GLU A 28 -3.96 -2.14 -11.95
N LEU A 29 -3.85 -0.91 -12.45
CA LEU A 29 -4.56 -0.48 -13.66
C LEU A 29 -4.24 -1.34 -14.89
N LYS A 30 -3.00 -1.84 -14.99
CA LYS A 30 -2.54 -2.70 -16.09
C LYS A 30 -2.90 -4.18 -15.92
N HIS A 31 -3.16 -4.63 -14.69
CA HIS A 31 -3.39 -6.03 -14.34
C HIS A 31 -4.73 -6.25 -13.65
N ARG A 32 -5.66 -5.29 -13.80
CA ARG A 32 -6.92 -5.24 -13.07
C ARG A 32 -7.71 -6.53 -13.23
N ILE A 33 -8.12 -7.09 -12.10
CA ILE A 33 -8.98 -8.29 -12.06
C ILE A 33 -10.41 -7.81 -11.86
N LYS A 34 -11.26 -8.01 -12.87
CA LYS A 34 -12.66 -7.59 -12.84
C LYS A 34 -13.39 -8.27 -11.67
N GLY A 35 -14.20 -7.50 -10.93
CA GLY A 35 -14.95 -8.00 -9.78
C GLY A 35 -14.13 -8.20 -8.49
N LYS A 36 -12.83 -7.89 -8.49
CA LYS A 36 -12.01 -7.88 -7.28
C LYS A 36 -11.73 -6.47 -6.81
N ASP A 37 -11.63 -6.31 -5.50
CA ASP A 37 -11.21 -5.04 -4.91
C ASP A 37 -9.80 -4.67 -5.42
N PRO A 38 -9.62 -3.50 -6.08
CA PRO A 38 -8.33 -3.06 -6.61
C PRO A 38 -7.23 -3.05 -5.55
N ARG A 39 -7.59 -2.79 -4.28
CA ARG A 39 -6.65 -2.73 -3.17
C ARG A 39 -5.88 -4.02 -2.98
N ARG A 40 -6.40 -5.17 -3.41
CA ARG A 40 -5.67 -6.46 -3.33
C ARG A 40 -4.37 -6.42 -4.12
N LEU A 41 -4.42 -5.94 -5.37
CA LEU A 41 -3.23 -5.83 -6.22
C LEU A 41 -2.36 -4.64 -5.82
N ILE A 42 -2.97 -3.53 -5.38
CA ILE A 42 -2.23 -2.36 -4.92
C ILE A 42 -1.41 -2.73 -3.69
N PHE A 43 -2.04 -3.22 -2.62
CA PHE A 43 -1.37 -3.53 -1.36
C PHE A 43 -0.32 -4.63 -1.52
N ASP A 44 -0.58 -5.68 -2.30
CA ASP A 44 0.43 -6.69 -2.62
C ASP A 44 1.65 -6.06 -3.31
N LYS A 45 1.42 -5.14 -4.26
CA LYS A 45 2.51 -4.48 -4.97
C LYS A 45 3.26 -3.47 -4.11
N GLU A 46 2.56 -2.75 -3.22
CA GLU A 46 3.20 -1.87 -2.24
C GLU A 46 4.14 -2.67 -1.33
N LEU A 47 3.71 -3.83 -0.83
CA LEU A 47 4.54 -4.69 0.01
C LEU A 47 5.81 -5.17 -0.70
N GLN A 48 5.71 -5.60 -1.96
CA GLN A 48 6.87 -5.98 -2.77
C GLN A 48 7.85 -4.81 -2.96
N LEU A 49 7.32 -3.60 -3.23
CA LEU A 49 8.16 -2.42 -3.44
C LEU A 49 8.84 -1.97 -2.15
N PHE A 50 8.13 -1.99 -1.03
CA PHE A 50 8.71 -1.66 0.27
C PHE A 50 9.71 -2.70 0.76
N GLU A 51 9.48 -3.99 0.48
CA GLU A 51 10.46 -5.05 0.75
C GLU A 51 11.78 -4.81 0.02
N ALA A 52 11.72 -4.36 -1.25
CA ALA A 52 12.90 -3.99 -2.02
C ALA A 52 13.67 -2.78 -1.45
N ILE A 53 12.99 -1.88 -0.74
CA ILE A 53 13.63 -0.76 0.00
C ILE A 53 14.24 -1.27 1.31
N GLY A 54 13.53 -2.17 1.99
CA GLY A 54 14.02 -2.89 3.15
C GLY A 54 12.92 -3.44 4.04
N GLU A 55 13.23 -4.50 4.76
CA GLU A 55 12.27 -5.28 5.56
C GLU A 55 11.47 -4.44 6.57
N ASN A 56 12.09 -3.42 7.18
CA ASN A 56 11.39 -2.54 8.12
C ASN A 56 10.30 -1.68 7.45
N TYR A 57 10.50 -1.29 6.19
CA TYR A 57 9.50 -0.54 5.41
C TYR A 57 8.31 -1.43 5.08
N LYS A 58 8.57 -2.68 4.64
CA LYS A 58 7.52 -3.68 4.41
C LYS A 58 6.67 -3.88 5.67
N LYS A 59 7.31 -4.13 6.82
CA LYS A 59 6.60 -4.30 8.10
C LYS A 59 5.75 -3.09 8.48
N LYS A 60 6.24 -1.87 8.23
CA LYS A 60 5.45 -0.66 8.47
C LYS A 60 4.23 -0.59 7.55
N ALA A 61 4.40 -0.92 6.27
CA ALA A 61 3.31 -0.96 5.29
C ALA A 61 2.29 -2.05 5.60
N GLU A 62 2.71 -3.24 6.01
CA GLU A 62 1.82 -4.32 6.48
C GLU A 62 0.93 -3.84 7.63
N ASN A 63 1.52 -3.14 8.62
CA ASN A 63 0.75 -2.59 9.73
C ASN A 63 -0.27 -1.55 9.26
N ASP A 64 0.10 -0.63 8.36
CA ASP A 64 -0.81 0.38 7.83
C ASP A 64 -1.95 -0.23 7.02
N ILE A 65 -1.64 -1.21 6.16
CA ILE A 65 -2.62 -1.98 5.38
C ILE A 65 -3.58 -2.72 6.32
N ASN A 66 -3.07 -3.37 7.36
CA ASN A 66 -3.89 -4.07 8.34
C ASN A 66 -4.85 -3.13 9.07
N ILE A 67 -4.39 -1.93 9.46
CA ILE A 67 -5.25 -0.90 10.07
C ILE A 67 -6.37 -0.50 9.11
N ILE A 68 -6.05 -0.27 7.84
CA ILE A 68 -7.04 0.08 6.80
C ILE A 68 -8.05 -1.05 6.62
N LEU A 69 -7.61 -2.30 6.50
CA LEU A 69 -8.48 -3.44 6.25
C LEU A 69 -9.32 -3.84 7.46
N ASN A 70 -8.85 -3.58 8.68
CA ASN A 70 -9.65 -3.75 9.89
C ASN A 70 -10.82 -2.77 9.93
N GLY A 71 -10.64 -1.53 9.46
CA GLY A 71 -11.71 -0.52 9.37
C GLY A 71 -12.55 -0.62 8.10
N ALA A 72 -11.97 -1.11 7.01
CA ALA A 72 -12.59 -1.21 5.69
C ALA A 72 -12.10 -2.47 4.96
N PRO A 73 -12.68 -3.65 5.25
CA PRO A 73 -12.32 -4.92 4.62
C PRO A 73 -12.45 -4.86 3.09
N TYR A 74 -11.79 -5.80 2.40
CA TYR A 74 -11.91 -5.93 0.94
C TYR A 74 -13.37 -6.17 0.50
N GLN A 75 -13.75 -5.55 -0.61
CA GLN A 75 -15.07 -5.71 -1.21
C GLN A 75 -14.93 -6.26 -2.62
N ASP A 76 -15.01 -7.58 -2.74
CA ASP A 76 -15.10 -8.25 -4.03
C ASP A 76 -16.57 -8.33 -4.46
N GLN A 77 -16.85 -8.06 -5.74
CA GLN A 77 -18.18 -8.29 -6.30
C GLN A 77 -18.31 -9.78 -6.65
N LEU A 78 -19.33 -10.43 -6.09
CA LEU A 78 -19.60 -11.86 -6.31
C LEU A 78 -20.32 -12.14 -7.64
N PHE A 79 -20.85 -11.13 -8.33
CA PHE A 79 -21.63 -11.31 -9.56
C PHE A 79 -21.34 -10.22 -10.59
N LEU A 80 -21.07 -10.66 -11.83
CA LEU A 80 -21.11 -9.87 -13.06
C LEU A 80 -22.11 -10.51 -14.02
#